data_AF-F6SJ97-F1
#
_entry.id   AF-F6SJ97-F1
#
_cell.length_a   1.000
_cell.length_b   1.000
_cell.length_c   1.000
_cell.angle_alpha   90.00
_cell.angle_beta   90.00
_cell.angle_gamma   90.00
#
_symmetry.space_group_name_H-M   'P 1'
#
loop_
_entity.id
_entity.type
_entity.pdbx_description
1 polymer ?
#
loop_
_entity_poly.entity_id
_entity_poly.type
_entity_poly.pdbx_seq_one_letter_code
_entity_poly.pdbx_strand_id
1 'polypeptide(L)'
;MQYNCSHGEYLGGNPGNGDGAYWLCSEPRFWPRETDKEYKCLMYSFGVGGDFTFDDEIANRGCEVHSFDPTEQLEDGLVRESGVTFHKIGISATDTDKDGNGWKMRTLKTLIKELGHNGRYIDYLKMDTESYEEGLMQQVLDNDLAKCVRHYAQEIHLFGPISSPGKLAKCRHLYRAMTQLNDHGWRLYNTTDNCRYLKSPDPHARQLQVKPSMVNSGNAILWETMFVNFAATEPCKVE
;
A
#
# COMPACT_ATOMS: atom_id res chain seq x y z
N MET A 1 -16.42 12.72 -0.60
CA MET A 1 -16.65 12.42 -2.03
C MET A 1 -15.35 11.86 -2.56
N GLN A 2 -15.39 10.71 -3.23
CA GLN A 2 -14.20 10.09 -3.83
C GLN A 2 -13.63 11.03 -4.91
N TYR A 3 -12.31 11.17 -4.95
CA TYR A 3 -11.65 11.92 -6.01
C TYR A 3 -11.74 11.14 -7.32
N ASN A 4 -12.07 11.82 -8.41
CA ASN A 4 -12.10 11.21 -9.72
C ASN A 4 -10.77 11.46 -10.42
N CYS A 5 -9.86 10.49 -10.38
CA CYS A 5 -8.64 10.55 -11.16
C CYS A 5 -8.98 10.31 -12.64
N SER A 6 -8.79 11.33 -13.47
CA SER A 6 -9.17 11.34 -14.87
C SER A 6 -8.20 10.58 -15.78
N HIS A 7 -6.95 10.42 -15.35
CA HIS A 7 -5.87 9.78 -16.10
C HIS A 7 -5.16 8.76 -15.22
N GLY A 8 -5.16 7.50 -15.66
CA GLY A 8 -4.53 6.41 -14.94
C GLY A 8 -4.85 5.06 -15.56
N GLU A 9 -4.29 4.01 -14.98
CA GLU A 9 -4.40 2.64 -15.49
C GLU A 9 -4.10 1.63 -14.37
N TYR A 10 -4.61 0.40 -14.51
CA TYR A 10 -4.16 -0.73 -13.70
C TYR A 10 -2.81 -1.22 -14.21
N LEU A 11 -1.89 -1.49 -13.29
CA LEU A 11 -0.57 -2.02 -13.57
C LEU A 11 -0.37 -3.35 -12.84
N GLY A 12 0.37 -4.25 -13.48
CA GLY A 12 0.62 -5.59 -12.96
C GLY A 12 -0.64 -6.45 -12.95
N GLY A 13 -0.60 -7.43 -12.06
CA GLY A 13 -1.64 -8.42 -11.82
C GLY A 13 -1.74 -9.53 -12.85
N ASN A 14 -2.51 -10.55 -12.47
CA ASN A 14 -2.75 -11.73 -13.28
C ASN A 14 -3.62 -11.38 -14.51
N PRO A 15 -3.21 -11.74 -15.74
CA PRO A 15 -3.95 -11.40 -16.96
C PRO A 15 -5.38 -11.95 -17.04
N GLY A 16 -5.71 -13.00 -16.28
CA GLY A 16 -7.02 -13.64 -16.29
C GLY A 16 -8.07 -12.94 -15.42
N ASN A 17 -7.68 -12.35 -14.29
CA ASN A 17 -8.61 -11.79 -13.31
C ASN A 17 -8.17 -10.44 -12.70
N GLY A 18 -7.02 -9.89 -13.10
CA GLY A 18 -6.47 -8.62 -12.62
C GLY A 18 -5.94 -8.66 -11.19
N ASP A 19 -5.84 -9.84 -10.59
CA ASP A 19 -5.38 -10.00 -9.22
C ASP A 19 -3.91 -9.59 -9.05
N GLY A 20 -3.62 -8.75 -8.05
CA GLY A 20 -2.30 -8.14 -7.85
C GLY A 20 -2.10 -6.84 -8.63
N ALA A 21 -3.09 -6.41 -9.41
CA ALA A 21 -3.02 -5.15 -10.14
C ALA A 21 -3.46 -3.97 -9.27
N TYR A 22 -2.66 -2.91 -9.26
CA TYR A 22 -3.01 -1.66 -8.58
C TYR A 22 -3.17 -0.53 -9.59
N TRP A 23 -4.15 0.34 -9.37
CA TRP A 23 -4.35 1.52 -10.21
C TRP A 23 -3.30 2.58 -9.89
N LEU A 24 -2.69 3.17 -10.92
CA LEU A 24 -1.84 4.35 -10.81
C LEU A 24 -2.59 5.57 -11.34
N CYS A 25 -2.78 6.59 -10.49
CA CYS A 25 -3.26 7.90 -10.95
C CYS A 25 -2.09 8.67 -11.58
N SER A 26 -2.08 8.80 -12.91
CA SER A 26 -0.98 9.41 -13.67
C SER A 26 -1.13 10.91 -13.88
N GLU A 27 -2.06 11.57 -13.18
CA GLU A 27 -2.18 13.03 -13.26
C GLU A 27 -0.88 13.72 -12.80
N PRO A 28 -0.35 14.71 -13.55
CA PRO A 28 0.97 15.29 -13.30
C PRO A 28 1.22 15.80 -11.87
N ARG A 29 0.15 16.22 -11.18
CA ARG A 29 0.23 16.68 -9.79
C ARG A 29 0.66 15.57 -8.83
N PHE A 30 0.22 14.34 -9.06
CA PHE A 30 0.50 13.19 -8.19
C PHE A 30 1.61 12.31 -8.76
N TRP A 31 1.84 12.37 -10.08
CA TRP A 31 2.84 11.57 -10.77
C TRP A 31 3.72 12.44 -11.68
N PRO A 32 4.82 13.04 -11.16
CA PRO A 32 5.65 13.95 -11.94
C PRO A 32 6.27 13.35 -13.20
N ARG A 33 6.41 12.02 -13.25
CA ARG A 33 6.87 11.31 -14.45
C ARG A 33 5.96 11.43 -15.67
N GLU A 34 4.71 11.84 -15.47
CA GLU A 34 3.85 12.10 -16.60
C GLU A 34 4.40 13.24 -17.46
N THR A 35 4.92 14.28 -16.81
CA THR A 35 5.48 15.47 -17.46
C THR A 35 7.01 15.46 -17.61
N ASP A 36 7.73 14.76 -16.73
CA ASP A 36 9.19 14.68 -16.74
C ASP A 36 9.66 13.21 -16.72
N LYS A 37 9.98 12.66 -17.89
CA LYS A 37 10.43 11.27 -18.04
C LYS A 37 11.81 10.99 -17.41
N GLU A 38 12.56 12.03 -17.02
CA GLU A 38 13.83 11.90 -16.30
C GLU A 38 13.65 11.96 -14.78
N TYR A 39 12.46 12.33 -14.29
CA TYR A 39 12.17 12.38 -12.86
C TYR A 39 12.31 10.98 -12.23
N LYS A 40 13.33 10.79 -11.39
CA LYS A 40 13.54 9.55 -10.65
C LYS A 40 12.46 9.42 -9.57
N CYS A 41 11.40 8.68 -9.86
CA CYS A 41 10.39 8.33 -8.86
C CYS A 41 10.93 7.32 -7.85
N LEU A 42 10.35 7.32 -6.67
CA LEU A 42 10.62 6.35 -5.62
C LEU A 42 9.32 5.65 -5.20
N MET A 43 9.34 4.31 -5.18
CA MET A 43 8.25 3.50 -4.68
C MET A 43 8.71 2.54 -3.58
N TYR A 44 7.92 2.47 -2.51
CA TYR A 44 8.02 1.42 -1.49
C TYR A 44 6.79 0.52 -1.57
N SER A 45 7.01 -0.80 -1.51
CA SER A 45 5.97 -1.81 -1.58
C SER A 45 6.15 -2.80 -0.44
N PHE A 46 5.21 -2.84 0.51
CA PHE A 46 5.25 -3.74 1.65
C PHE A 46 4.29 -4.90 1.47
N GLY A 47 4.75 -6.12 1.75
CA GLY A 47 3.99 -7.35 1.55
C GLY A 47 3.81 -7.64 0.06
N VAL A 48 4.80 -8.32 -0.53
CA VAL A 48 4.73 -8.71 -1.94
C VAL A 48 4.00 -10.03 -2.11
N GLY A 49 4.07 -10.93 -1.12
CA GLY A 49 3.32 -12.19 -1.14
C GLY A 49 3.53 -13.01 -2.43
N GLY A 50 4.76 -13.02 -2.94
CA GLY A 50 5.16 -13.66 -4.20
C GLY A 50 4.75 -12.94 -5.49
N ASP A 51 3.99 -11.85 -5.41
CA ASP A 51 3.53 -11.08 -6.56
C ASP A 51 4.25 -9.73 -6.67
N PHE A 52 5.22 -9.68 -7.57
CA PHE A 52 5.99 -8.49 -7.90
C PHE A 52 5.47 -7.78 -9.16
N THR A 53 4.35 -8.21 -9.75
CA THR A 53 3.95 -7.73 -11.08
C THR A 53 3.70 -6.22 -11.11
N PHE A 54 3.05 -5.66 -10.08
CA PHE A 54 2.88 -4.21 -9.95
C PHE A 54 4.23 -3.50 -9.74
N ASP A 55 5.06 -4.01 -8.83
CA ASP A 55 6.37 -3.48 -8.50
C ASP A 55 7.31 -3.44 -9.73
N ASP A 56 7.31 -4.52 -10.51
CA ASP A 56 8.06 -4.68 -11.75
C ASP A 56 7.58 -3.69 -12.83
N GLU A 57 6.26 -3.50 -12.99
CA GLU A 57 5.70 -2.52 -13.93
C GLU A 57 6.10 -1.08 -13.58
N ILE A 58 6.13 -0.74 -12.28
CA ILE A 58 6.58 0.58 -11.83
C ILE A 58 8.09 0.75 -12.05
N ALA A 59 8.90 -0.27 -11.78
CA ALA A 59 10.35 -0.23 -12.02
C ALA A 59 10.69 -0.11 -13.52
N ASN A 60 10.00 -0.86 -14.39
CA ASN A 60 10.15 -0.80 -15.85
C ASN A 60 9.81 0.58 -16.42
N ARG A 61 9.04 1.40 -15.69
CA ARG A 61 8.75 2.80 -16.03
C ARG A 61 9.85 3.78 -15.61
N GLY A 62 10.97 3.29 -15.06
CA GLY A 62 12.13 4.07 -14.64
C GLY A 62 12.10 4.53 -13.19
N CYS A 63 11.28 3.91 -12.34
CA CYS A 63 11.28 4.17 -10.90
C CYS A 63 12.37 3.37 -10.17
N GLU A 64 12.86 3.96 -9.10
CA GLU A 64 13.55 3.23 -8.04
C GLU A 64 12.49 2.57 -7.14
N VAL A 65 12.51 1.23 -7.07
CA VAL A 65 11.47 0.45 -6.38
C VAL A 65 12.11 -0.44 -5.34
N HIS A 66 11.61 -0.32 -4.11
CA HIS A 66 12.00 -1.16 -2.98
C HIS A 66 10.80 -1.96 -2.51
N SER A 67 10.93 -3.28 -2.58
CA SER A 67 9.91 -4.23 -2.13
C SER A 67 10.34 -4.87 -0.82
N PHE A 68 9.42 -4.97 0.14
CA PHE A 68 9.70 -5.36 1.51
C PHE A 68 8.78 -6.51 1.92
N ASP A 69 9.36 -7.65 2.27
CA ASP A 69 8.59 -8.77 2.82
C ASP A 69 9.47 -9.68 3.68
N PRO A 70 9.26 -9.77 4.99
CA PRO A 70 10.09 -10.62 5.84
C PRO A 70 9.75 -12.11 5.70
N THR A 71 8.63 -12.45 5.06
CA THR A 71 8.10 -13.83 4.96
C THR A 71 8.59 -14.56 3.71
N GLU A 72 8.95 -13.80 2.67
CA GLU A 72 9.41 -14.33 1.40
C GLU A 72 10.72 -15.13 1.53
N GLN A 73 10.82 -16.20 0.74
CA GLN A 73 12.01 -17.05 0.67
C GLN A 73 13.01 -16.51 -0.36
N LEU A 74 13.26 -15.20 -0.29
CA LEU A 74 14.24 -14.48 -1.10
C LEU A 74 15.37 -13.97 -0.21
N GLU A 75 16.53 -13.73 -0.82
CA GLU A 75 17.70 -13.14 -0.18
C GLU A 75 17.53 -11.61 -0.09
N ASP A 76 17.95 -11.03 1.03
CA ASP A 76 17.95 -9.58 1.22
C ASP A 76 18.91 -8.90 0.21
N GLY A 77 18.45 -7.81 -0.42
CA GLY A 77 19.20 -7.10 -1.46
C GLY A 77 19.15 -7.75 -2.84
N LEU A 78 18.33 -8.79 -3.05
CA LEU A 78 18.06 -9.35 -4.38
C LEU A 78 17.54 -8.24 -5.31
N VAL A 79 18.16 -8.10 -6.48
CA VAL A 79 17.69 -7.20 -7.54
C VAL A 79 17.04 -8.01 -8.65
N ARG A 80 15.77 -7.73 -8.94
CA ARG A 80 15.02 -8.36 -10.03
C ARG A 80 15.47 -7.82 -11.39
N GLU A 81 15.13 -8.50 -12.48
CA GLU A 81 15.46 -8.05 -13.85
C GLU A 81 14.90 -6.66 -14.18
N SER A 82 13.76 -6.31 -13.60
CA SER A 82 13.12 -4.99 -13.69
C SER A 82 13.88 -3.87 -12.96
N GLY A 83 14.84 -4.21 -12.10
CA GLY A 83 15.57 -3.28 -11.22
C GLY A 83 14.97 -3.11 -9.82
N VAL A 84 13.85 -3.78 -9.52
CA VAL A 84 13.27 -3.81 -8.15
C VAL A 84 14.30 -4.40 -7.18
N THR A 85 14.57 -3.70 -6.08
CA THR A 85 15.39 -4.22 -4.98
C THR A 85 14.50 -4.78 -3.87
N PHE A 86 14.67 -6.06 -3.57
CA PHE A 86 13.94 -6.74 -2.51
C PHE A 86 14.68 -6.65 -1.16
N HIS A 87 13.91 -6.43 -0.09
CA HIS A 87 14.36 -6.33 1.29
C HIS A 87 13.60 -7.32 2.16
N LYS A 88 14.32 -8.13 2.92
CA LYS A 88 13.75 -9.09 3.87
C LYS A 88 13.42 -8.41 5.20
N ILE A 89 12.62 -7.35 5.13
CA ILE A 89 12.30 -6.45 6.23
C ILE A 89 10.78 -6.26 6.27
N GLY A 90 10.21 -6.30 7.47
CA GLY A 90 8.81 -5.92 7.71
C GLY A 90 8.66 -4.48 8.19
N ILE A 91 7.45 -3.95 8.06
CA ILE A 91 7.07 -2.62 8.55
C ILE A 91 6.38 -2.75 9.93
N SER A 92 6.76 -1.89 10.87
CA SER A 92 6.25 -1.92 12.25
C SER A 92 6.24 -0.54 12.89
N ALA A 93 5.66 -0.43 14.09
CA ALA A 93 5.61 0.82 14.86
C ALA A 93 6.96 1.22 15.48
N THR A 94 7.85 0.25 15.62
CA THR A 94 9.15 0.39 16.26
C THR A 94 10.17 -0.49 15.56
N ASP A 95 11.41 -0.02 15.47
CA ASP A 95 12.50 -0.81 14.90
C ASP A 95 12.83 -2.01 15.80
N THR A 96 13.03 -3.18 15.19
CA THR A 96 13.64 -4.34 15.84
C THR A 96 14.49 -5.10 14.83
N ASP A 97 15.67 -5.56 15.24
CA ASP A 97 16.50 -6.41 14.40
C ASP A 97 15.99 -7.85 14.32
N LYS A 98 15.15 -8.23 15.30
CA LYS A 98 14.55 -9.55 15.38
C LYS A 98 13.28 -9.51 16.22
N ASP A 99 12.12 -9.66 15.60
CA ASP A 99 10.84 -9.82 16.29
C ASP A 99 10.65 -11.25 16.81
N GLY A 100 9.45 -11.58 17.31
CA GLY A 100 9.11 -12.91 17.79
C GLY A 100 9.18 -14.02 16.73
N ASN A 101 9.05 -13.67 15.44
CA ASN A 101 9.16 -14.58 14.30
C ASN A 101 10.58 -14.64 13.73
N GLY A 102 11.50 -13.82 14.25
CA GLY A 102 12.86 -13.73 13.74
C GLY A 102 13.05 -12.69 12.64
N TRP A 103 12.05 -11.85 12.39
CA TRP A 103 12.05 -10.88 11.30
C TRP A 103 12.67 -9.54 11.72
N LYS A 104 13.43 -8.94 10.79
CA LYS A 104 13.87 -7.56 10.93
C LYS A 104 12.68 -6.66 10.63
N MET A 105 12.33 -5.78 11.55
CA MET A 105 11.24 -4.82 11.36
C MET A 105 11.75 -3.40 11.50
N ARG A 106 11.19 -2.48 10.72
CA ARG A 106 11.53 -1.07 10.70
C ARG A 106 10.30 -0.20 10.63
N THR A 107 10.41 1.03 11.13
CA THR A 107 9.47 2.11 10.82
C THR A 107 9.72 2.65 9.41
N LEU A 108 8.72 3.31 8.82
CA LEU A 108 8.86 3.96 7.52
C LEU A 108 9.95 5.05 7.55
N LYS A 109 10.02 5.80 8.66
CA LYS A 109 11.07 6.83 8.88
C LYS A 109 12.46 6.21 8.85
N THR A 110 12.67 5.10 9.56
CA THR A 110 13.96 4.41 9.60
C THR A 110 14.34 3.87 8.22
N LEU A 111 13.39 3.31 7.45
CA LEU A 111 13.65 2.84 6.09
C LEU A 111 14.07 3.98 5.15
N ILE A 112 13.41 5.15 5.22
CA ILE A 112 13.82 6.34 4.44
C ILE A 112 15.27 6.73 4.77
N LYS A 113 15.67 6.63 6.04
CA LYS A 113 17.03 6.96 6.49
C LYS A 113 18.06 5.92 6.08
N GLU A 114 17.81 4.64 6.36
CA GLU A 114 18.73 3.52 6.07
C GLU A 114 18.98 3.37 4.56
N LEU A 115 17.96 3.64 3.72
CA LEU A 115 18.08 3.56 2.26
C LEU A 115 18.57 4.85 1.60
N GLY A 116 18.87 5.90 2.38
CA GLY A 116 19.42 7.16 1.84
C GLY A 116 18.40 8.02 1.07
N HIS A 117 17.10 7.87 1.36
CA HIS A 117 16.01 8.59 0.72
C HIS A 117 15.57 9.86 1.46
N ASN A 118 16.31 10.28 2.48
CA ASN A 118 16.10 11.57 3.12
C ASN A 118 16.25 12.70 2.09
N GLY A 119 15.26 13.60 2.03
CA GLY A 119 15.19 14.66 1.01
C GLY A 119 14.52 14.24 -0.30
N ARG A 120 13.89 13.06 -0.39
CA ARG A 120 13.10 12.62 -1.56
C ARG A 120 11.61 12.51 -1.27
N TYR A 121 10.79 12.60 -2.30
CA TYR A 121 9.38 12.20 -2.22
C TYR A 121 9.28 10.68 -2.31
N ILE A 122 8.30 10.10 -1.62
CA ILE A 122 7.82 8.75 -1.95
C ILE A 122 6.64 8.95 -2.91
N ASP A 123 6.87 8.62 -4.18
CA ASP A 123 5.88 8.81 -5.24
C ASP A 123 4.75 7.79 -5.17
N TYR A 124 5.06 6.58 -4.69
CA TYR A 124 4.08 5.53 -4.45
C TYR A 124 4.42 4.68 -3.24
N LEU A 125 3.47 4.54 -2.33
CA LEU A 125 3.56 3.65 -1.17
C LEU A 125 2.46 2.60 -1.26
N LYS A 126 2.83 1.35 -1.55
CA LYS A 126 1.93 0.19 -1.54
C LYS A 126 2.08 -0.57 -0.21
N MET A 127 0.97 -1.03 0.34
CA MET A 127 0.91 -1.84 1.55
C MET A 127 -0.10 -2.96 1.44
N ASP A 128 0.39 -4.19 1.42
CA ASP A 128 -0.42 -5.38 1.38
C ASP A 128 0.14 -6.39 2.40
N THR A 129 0.02 -6.03 3.68
CA THR A 129 0.46 -6.90 4.77
C THR A 129 -0.74 -7.35 5.59
N GLU A 130 -0.69 -8.60 6.01
CA GLU A 130 -1.59 -9.14 7.00
C GLU A 130 -1.29 -8.49 8.37
N SER A 131 -2.22 -7.69 8.90
CA SER A 131 -2.31 -7.25 10.31
C SER A 131 -1.62 -5.95 10.80
N TYR A 132 -0.94 -5.18 9.94
CA TYR A 132 -0.39 -3.86 10.34
C TYR A 132 -1.03 -2.67 9.61
N GLU A 133 -2.28 -2.82 9.16
CA GLU A 133 -2.88 -1.86 8.23
C GLU A 133 -3.11 -0.48 8.86
N GLU A 134 -3.67 -0.44 10.07
CA GLU A 134 -3.88 0.81 10.83
C GLU A 134 -2.55 1.48 11.18
N GLY A 135 -1.54 0.68 11.54
CA GLY A 135 -0.25 1.19 11.99
C GLY A 135 0.46 2.00 10.91
N LEU A 136 0.45 1.52 9.66
CA LEU A 136 1.01 2.29 8.55
C LEU A 136 0.16 3.51 8.19
N MET A 137 -1.17 3.41 8.24
CA MET A 137 -2.03 4.59 8.06
C MET A 137 -1.65 5.71 9.05
N GLN A 138 -1.35 5.37 10.30
CA GLN A 138 -0.89 6.35 11.29
C GLN A 138 0.50 6.89 10.96
N GLN A 139 1.43 6.07 10.48
CA GLN A 139 2.76 6.56 10.06
C GLN A 139 2.67 7.52 8.87
N VAL A 140 1.83 7.27 7.86
CA VAL A 140 1.67 8.21 6.74
C VAL A 140 0.90 9.49 7.12
N LEU A 141 0.20 9.47 8.26
CA LEU A 141 -0.44 10.63 8.88
C LEU A 141 0.53 11.43 9.76
N ASP A 142 1.68 10.87 10.13
CA ASP A 142 2.71 11.64 10.85
C ASP A 142 3.11 12.87 10.04
N ASN A 143 3.22 14.01 10.72
CA ASN A 143 3.36 15.34 10.09
C ASN A 143 4.46 15.44 9.03
N ASP A 144 5.54 14.66 9.16
CA ASP A 144 6.68 14.70 8.24
C ASP A 144 6.44 13.84 6.99
N LEU A 145 5.70 12.73 7.13
CA LEU A 145 5.44 11.79 6.05
C LEU A 145 4.20 12.19 5.23
N ALA A 146 3.20 12.76 5.88
CA ALA A 146 1.98 13.27 5.24
C ALA A 146 2.27 14.37 4.19
N LYS A 147 3.45 14.99 4.21
CA LYS A 147 3.83 16.03 3.25
C LYS A 147 4.66 15.54 2.07
N CYS A 148 5.13 14.29 2.11
CA CYS A 148 6.12 13.80 1.14
C CYS A 148 5.73 12.51 0.41
N VAL A 149 4.68 11.82 0.86
CA VAL A 149 4.12 10.66 0.14
C VAL A 149 3.00 11.13 -0.81
N ARG A 150 3.09 10.82 -2.11
CA ARG A 150 2.12 11.27 -3.13
C ARG A 150 0.95 10.31 -3.32
N HIS A 151 1.24 9.02 -3.44
CA HIS A 151 0.24 7.96 -3.52
C HIS A 151 0.37 6.99 -2.35
N TYR A 152 -0.77 6.55 -1.85
CA TYR A 152 -0.85 5.51 -0.84
C TYR A 152 -1.90 4.49 -1.26
N ALA A 153 -1.48 3.25 -1.47
CA ALA A 153 -2.35 2.13 -1.76
C ALA A 153 -2.24 1.09 -0.66
N GLN A 154 -3.38 0.54 -0.24
CA GLN A 154 -3.40 -0.45 0.82
C GLN A 154 -4.50 -1.48 0.63
N GLU A 155 -4.16 -2.74 0.83
CA GLU A 155 -5.13 -3.81 1.07
C GLU A 155 -5.57 -3.84 2.53
N ILE A 156 -6.87 -3.76 2.76
CA ILE A 156 -7.50 -3.75 4.07
C ILE A 156 -8.14 -5.12 4.31
N HIS A 157 -7.65 -5.86 5.30
CA HIS A 157 -8.18 -7.16 5.67
C HIS A 157 -9.20 -7.05 6.81
N LEU A 158 -10.50 -7.15 6.45
CA LEU A 158 -11.62 -7.19 7.39
C LEU A 158 -12.17 -8.61 7.53
N PHE A 159 -11.96 -9.22 8.69
CA PHE A 159 -12.50 -10.54 9.00
C PHE A 159 -13.72 -10.45 9.91
N GLY A 160 -14.81 -11.10 9.53
CA GLY A 160 -16.00 -11.31 10.35
C GLY A 160 -15.83 -12.46 11.34
N PRO A 161 -16.71 -12.62 12.35
CA PRO A 161 -17.87 -11.78 12.60
C PRO A 161 -17.47 -10.47 13.31
N ILE A 162 -17.86 -9.32 12.76
CA ILE A 162 -17.56 -8.00 13.35
C ILE A 162 -18.35 -7.74 14.64
N SER A 163 -19.30 -8.60 14.99
CA SER A 163 -19.90 -8.62 16.34
C SER A 163 -18.90 -9.01 17.44
N SER A 164 -17.77 -9.64 17.07
CA SER A 164 -16.69 -9.91 18.02
C SER A 164 -16.01 -8.60 18.45
N PRO A 165 -15.80 -8.33 19.76
CA PRO A 165 -15.27 -7.06 20.24
C PRO A 165 -13.97 -6.59 19.56
N GLY A 166 -13.00 -7.49 19.38
CA GLY A 166 -11.72 -7.15 18.72
C GLY A 166 -11.87 -6.80 17.24
N LYS A 167 -12.75 -7.52 16.51
CA LYS A 167 -13.02 -7.25 15.10
C LYS A 167 -13.80 -5.95 14.93
N LEU A 168 -14.77 -5.67 15.80
CA LEU A 168 -15.46 -4.38 15.85
C LEU A 168 -14.50 -3.23 16.11
N ALA A 169 -13.56 -3.41 17.05
CA ALA A 169 -12.53 -2.42 17.34
C ALA A 169 -11.70 -2.15 16.08
N LYS A 170 -11.13 -3.18 15.41
CA LYS A 170 -10.37 -3.02 14.15
C LYS A 170 -11.18 -2.23 13.11
N CYS A 171 -12.46 -2.55 12.91
CA CYS A 171 -13.32 -1.79 11.98
C CYS A 171 -13.46 -0.30 12.36
N ARG A 172 -13.66 0.02 13.64
CA ARG A 172 -13.75 1.41 14.12
C ARG A 172 -12.44 2.16 13.97
N HIS A 173 -11.33 1.48 14.22
CA HIS A 173 -9.98 1.99 14.07
C HIS A 173 -9.67 2.36 12.61
N LEU A 174 -9.92 1.43 11.68
CA LEU A 174 -9.77 1.69 10.24
C LEU A 174 -10.67 2.84 9.79
N TYR A 175 -11.94 2.89 10.21
CA TYR A 175 -12.83 4.00 9.87
C TYR A 175 -12.28 5.36 10.33
N ARG A 176 -11.70 5.44 11.54
CA ARG A 176 -11.06 6.65 12.06
C ARG A 176 -9.83 7.03 11.24
N ALA A 177 -8.93 6.08 10.97
CA ALA A 177 -7.73 6.32 10.18
C ALA A 177 -8.07 6.83 8.76
N MET A 178 -9.06 6.24 8.11
CA MET A 178 -9.57 6.68 6.80
C MET A 178 -10.16 8.10 6.85
N THR A 179 -10.84 8.46 7.94
CA THR A 179 -11.33 9.83 8.16
C THR A 179 -10.17 10.80 8.34
N GLN A 180 -9.17 10.44 9.15
CA GLN A 180 -7.97 11.26 9.37
C GLN A 180 -7.19 11.49 8.08
N LEU A 181 -7.05 10.46 7.22
CA LEU A 181 -6.46 10.61 5.89
C LEU A 181 -7.18 11.71 5.10
N ASN A 182 -8.52 11.66 5.05
CA ASN A 182 -9.30 12.68 4.37
C ASN A 182 -9.10 14.08 4.97
N ASP A 183 -9.05 14.20 6.29
CA ASP A 183 -8.84 15.47 6.97
C ASP A 183 -7.44 16.07 6.72
N HIS A 184 -6.45 15.22 6.41
CA HIS A 184 -5.06 15.62 6.11
C HIS A 184 -4.75 15.70 4.61
N GLY A 185 -5.78 15.83 3.77
CA GLY A 185 -5.61 16.11 2.33
C GLY A 185 -5.47 14.88 1.44
N TRP A 186 -5.51 13.67 2.00
CA TRP A 186 -5.62 12.47 1.19
C TRP A 186 -7.02 12.33 0.60
N ARG A 187 -7.12 11.85 -0.63
CA ARG A 187 -8.39 11.55 -1.27
C ARG A 187 -8.36 10.16 -1.83
N LEU A 188 -9.27 9.32 -1.36
CA LEU A 188 -9.56 8.04 -1.98
C LEU A 188 -9.96 8.32 -3.43
N TYR A 189 -9.34 7.64 -4.38
CA TYR A 189 -9.66 7.78 -5.80
C TYR A 189 -10.04 6.46 -6.46
N ASN A 190 -9.63 5.33 -5.90
CA ASN A 190 -10.05 4.01 -6.38
C ASN A 190 -10.22 3.00 -5.24
N THR A 191 -11.08 2.01 -5.47
CA THR A 191 -11.27 0.86 -4.58
C THR A 191 -11.53 -0.39 -5.42
N THR A 192 -10.84 -1.48 -5.12
CA THR A 192 -11.03 -2.78 -5.77
C THR A 192 -11.24 -3.87 -4.73
N ASP A 193 -12.02 -4.88 -5.11
CA ASP A 193 -12.12 -6.11 -4.34
C ASP A 193 -10.89 -6.97 -4.66
N ASN A 194 -10.21 -7.52 -3.66
CA ASN A 194 -9.18 -8.52 -3.93
C ASN A 194 -9.83 -9.78 -4.50
N CYS A 195 -9.55 -10.05 -5.79
CA CYS A 195 -10.10 -11.16 -6.55
C CYS A 195 -9.64 -12.54 -6.02
N ARG A 196 -8.48 -12.67 -5.35
CA ARG A 196 -8.00 -13.95 -4.75
C ARG A 196 -9.00 -14.55 -3.80
N TYR A 197 -9.58 -13.71 -2.95
CA TYR A 197 -10.43 -14.17 -1.87
C TYR A 197 -11.82 -14.61 -2.34
N LEU A 198 -12.32 -14.00 -3.41
CA LEU A 198 -13.68 -14.25 -3.88
C LEU A 198 -13.89 -15.71 -4.30
N LYS A 199 -12.85 -16.46 -4.72
CA LYS A 199 -12.91 -17.86 -5.21
C LYS A 199 -14.17 -18.17 -6.03
N SER A 200 -14.71 -17.15 -6.71
CA SER A 200 -16.02 -17.17 -7.34
C SER A 200 -15.79 -17.20 -8.84
N PRO A 201 -16.40 -18.14 -9.56
CA PRO A 201 -16.36 -18.15 -11.01
C PRO A 201 -17.19 -17.01 -11.64
N ASP A 202 -17.95 -16.24 -10.84
CA ASP A 202 -18.72 -15.10 -11.31
C ASP A 202 -17.83 -13.84 -11.44
N PRO A 203 -17.60 -13.32 -12.66
CA PRO A 203 -16.79 -12.12 -12.90
C PRO A 203 -17.45 -10.83 -12.37
N HIS A 204 -18.72 -10.90 -11.96
CA HIS A 204 -19.44 -9.81 -11.32
C HIS A 204 -19.53 -9.97 -9.79
N ALA A 205 -18.96 -11.03 -9.22
CA ALA A 205 -18.90 -11.19 -7.78
C ALA A 205 -18.15 -10.00 -7.18
N ARG A 206 -18.76 -9.42 -6.14
CA ARG A 206 -18.18 -8.31 -5.38
C ARG A 206 -18.15 -8.68 -3.92
N GLN A 207 -17.09 -8.34 -3.20
CA GLN A 207 -17.03 -8.63 -1.77
C GLN A 207 -18.06 -7.80 -0.98
N LEU A 208 -18.57 -6.71 -1.54
CA LEU A 208 -19.72 -6.00 -1.00
C LEU A 208 -20.98 -6.88 -0.85
N GLN A 209 -21.12 -7.95 -1.65
CA GLN A 209 -22.25 -8.89 -1.55
C GLN A 209 -22.22 -9.67 -0.22
N VAL A 210 -21.04 -9.89 0.37
CA VAL A 210 -20.91 -10.59 1.67
C VAL A 210 -21.06 -9.65 2.87
N LYS A 211 -21.14 -8.33 2.65
CA LYS A 211 -21.29 -7.32 3.72
C LYS A 211 -22.39 -7.64 4.76
N PRO A 212 -23.60 -8.10 4.40
CA PRO A 212 -24.63 -8.41 5.40
C PRO A 212 -24.22 -9.54 6.35
N SER A 213 -23.45 -10.50 5.85
CA SER A 213 -22.97 -11.65 6.63
C SER A 213 -21.75 -11.34 7.50
N MET A 214 -21.04 -10.24 7.24
CA MET A 214 -19.86 -9.84 8.03
C MET A 214 -20.17 -9.63 9.52
N VAL A 215 -21.43 -9.31 9.87
CA VAL A 215 -21.83 -9.07 11.25
C VAL A 215 -21.72 -10.32 12.10
N ASN A 216 -22.15 -11.46 11.57
CA ASN A 216 -22.36 -12.69 12.35
C ASN A 216 -21.63 -13.93 11.78
N SER A 217 -21.05 -13.84 10.60
CA SER A 217 -20.34 -14.95 9.93
C SER A 217 -18.84 -14.70 9.83
N GLY A 218 -18.07 -15.77 9.66
CA GLY A 218 -16.60 -15.75 9.51
C GLY A 218 -16.08 -15.31 8.14
N ASN A 219 -16.89 -14.63 7.34
CA ASN A 219 -16.49 -14.18 6.00
C ASN A 219 -15.44 -13.06 6.09
N ALA A 220 -14.68 -12.83 5.03
CA ALA A 220 -13.76 -11.70 4.93
C ALA A 220 -14.14 -10.74 3.80
N ILE A 221 -13.76 -9.49 3.99
CA ILE A 221 -13.69 -8.45 2.98
C ILE A 221 -12.24 -7.98 2.96
N LEU A 222 -11.60 -8.15 1.81
CA LEU A 222 -10.26 -7.73 1.47
C LEU A 222 -10.35 -6.64 0.38
N TRP A 223 -10.14 -5.39 0.78
CA TRP A 223 -10.28 -4.23 -0.11
C TRP A 223 -8.97 -3.54 -0.35
N GLU A 224 -8.62 -3.40 -1.62
CA GLU A 224 -7.56 -2.51 -2.04
C GLU A 224 -8.15 -1.09 -2.14
N THR A 225 -7.50 -0.15 -1.47
CA THR A 225 -7.88 1.26 -1.45
C THR A 225 -6.70 2.08 -1.94
N MET A 226 -6.94 3.04 -2.82
CA MET A 226 -5.88 3.90 -3.35
C MET A 226 -6.20 5.38 -3.13
N PHE A 227 -5.22 6.10 -2.61
CA PHE A 227 -5.29 7.51 -2.25
C PHE A 227 -4.25 8.33 -3.00
N VAL A 228 -4.64 9.56 -3.35
CA VAL A 228 -3.72 10.63 -3.76
C VAL A 228 -3.65 11.69 -2.67
N ASN A 229 -2.48 12.29 -2.51
CA ASN A 229 -2.24 13.30 -1.49
C ASN A 229 -2.23 14.71 -2.06
N PHE A 230 -3.21 15.54 -1.67
CA PHE A 230 -3.24 16.95 -2.06
C PHE A 230 -2.34 17.84 -1.21
N ALA A 231 -1.88 17.34 -0.06
CA ALA A 231 -1.02 18.03 0.90
C ALA A 231 0.47 17.66 0.75
N ALA A 232 0.84 16.86 -0.27
CA ALA A 232 2.24 16.57 -0.56
C ALA A 232 2.94 17.81 -1.15
N THR A 233 3.73 18.52 -0.33
CA THR A 233 4.33 19.82 -0.68
C THR A 233 5.84 19.87 -0.54
N GLU A 234 6.45 18.96 0.21
CA GLU A 234 7.90 18.95 0.43
C GLU A 234 8.46 17.52 0.48
N PRO A 235 9.74 17.30 0.10
CA PRO A 235 10.36 15.99 0.21
C PRO A 235 10.43 15.51 1.68
N CYS A 236 10.52 14.19 1.89
CA CYS A 236 10.56 13.59 3.21
C CYS A 236 11.81 14.08 3.95
N LYS A 237 11.63 14.61 5.15
CA LYS A 237 12.72 14.97 6.07
C LYS A 237 12.54 14.16 7.34
N VAL A 238 13.39 13.16 7.52
CA VAL A 238 13.37 12.30 8.70
C VAL A 238 14.65 12.58 9.50
N GLU A 239 14.49 13.06 10.75
CA GLU A 239 15.59 13.30 11.70
C GLU A 239 16.12 11.97 12.27
#